data_AF-A0A369QCU5-F1
#
_entry.id   AF-A0A369QCU5-F1
#
_cell.length_a   1.000
_cell.length_b   1.000
_cell.length_c   1.000
_cell.angle_alpha   90.00
_cell.angle_beta   90.00
_cell.angle_gamma   90.00
#
_symmetry.space_group_name_H-M   'P 1'
#
loop_
_entity.id
_entity.type
_entity.pdbx_description
1 polymer ?
#
loop_
_entity_poly.entity_id
_entity_poly.type
_entity_poly.pdbx_seq_one_letter_code
_entity_poly.pdbx_strand_id
1 'polypeptide(L)'
;MNQKLVLLIFGLFSGQLLWAQTTDTTHAEPPKLFLNCPGNCFQDFVKTELSLFDIVRDQVQADIQVLVIDADNAGGGKLYTLTFYWSKLF
;
A
#
# COMPACT_ATOMS: atom_id res chain seq x y z
N MET A 1 -13.03 2.88 -58.93
CA MET A 1 -12.79 2.78 -57.47
C MET A 1 -13.49 3.97 -56.82
N ASN A 2 -14.59 3.74 -56.09
CA ASN A 2 -15.56 4.78 -55.74
C ASN A 2 -15.07 5.66 -54.58
N GLN A 3 -15.04 6.98 -54.79
CA GLN A 3 -14.65 8.00 -53.80
C GLN A 3 -15.49 7.93 -52.51
N LYS A 4 -16.74 7.44 -52.60
CA LYS A 4 -17.61 7.20 -51.43
C LYS A 4 -17.08 6.09 -50.50
N LEU A 5 -16.31 5.13 -51.04
CA LEU A 5 -15.78 4.00 -50.27
C LEU A 5 -14.56 4.41 -49.43
N VAL A 6 -13.73 5.34 -49.93
CA VAL A 6 -12.54 5.84 -49.23
C VAL A 6 -12.94 6.67 -47.99
N LEU A 7 -14.00 7.48 -48.11
CA LEU A 7 -14.54 8.27 -47.00
C LEU A 7 -15.15 7.42 -45.88
N LEU A 8 -15.74 6.27 -46.21
CA LEU A 8 -16.29 5.33 -45.22
C LEU A 8 -15.20 4.63 -44.39
N ILE A 9 -14.05 4.33 -44.99
CA ILE A 9 -12.95 3.64 -44.31
C ILE A 9 -12.18 4.61 -43.40
N PHE A 10 -12.03 5.88 -43.79
CA PHE A 10 -11.34 6.89 -42.98
C PHE A 10 -12.18 7.39 -41.78
N GLY A 11 -13.51 7.31 -41.86
CA GLY A 11 -14.42 7.65 -40.75
C GLY A 11 -14.50 6.59 -39.65
N LEU A 12 -14.14 5.33 -39.93
CA LEU A 12 -14.20 4.23 -38.97
C LEU A 12 -12.93 4.07 -38.11
N PHE A 13 -11.80 4.67 -38.51
CA PHE A 13 -10.51 4.47 -37.83
C PHE A 13 -10.15 5.58 -36.81
N SER A 14 -10.81 6.74 -36.88
CA SER A 14 -10.53 7.88 -35.99
C SER A 14 -11.17 7.73 -34.60
N GLY A 15 -12.05 6.75 -34.39
CA GLY A 15 -12.69 6.48 -33.10
C GLY A 15 -11.82 5.73 -32.07
N GLN A 16 -10.64 5.23 -32.46
CA GLN A 16 -9.81 4.39 -31.58
C GLN A 16 -8.69 5.15 -30.84
N LEU A 17 -8.58 6.47 -31.01
CA LEU A 17 -7.54 7.28 -30.35
C LEU A 17 -7.94 7.84 -28.97
N LEU A 18 -9.13 7.50 -28.46
CA LEU A 18 -9.50 7.76 -27.06
C LEU A 18 -9.33 6.50 -26.21
N TRP A 19 -8.12 5.98 -26.14
CA TRP A 19 -7.70 5.32 -24.91
C TRP A 19 -7.30 6.43 -23.95
N ALA A 20 -8.31 7.00 -23.29
CA ALA A 20 -8.04 7.72 -22.06
C ALA A 20 -7.34 6.73 -21.13
N GLN A 21 -6.04 6.89 -20.92
CA GLN A 21 -5.40 6.28 -19.76
C GLN A 21 -6.01 6.99 -18.57
N THR A 22 -7.11 6.45 -18.05
CA THR A 22 -7.41 6.64 -16.64
C THR A 22 -6.21 6.06 -15.93
N THR A 23 -5.28 6.90 -15.49
CA THR A 23 -4.49 6.59 -14.31
C THR A 23 -5.52 6.15 -13.29
N ASP A 24 -5.62 4.84 -13.07
CA ASP A 24 -6.21 4.29 -11.87
C ASP A 24 -5.35 4.82 -10.74
N THR A 25 -5.59 6.08 -10.37
CA THR A 25 -5.53 6.53 -9.01
C THR A 25 -6.71 5.85 -8.31
N THR A 26 -6.77 4.52 -8.37
CA THR A 26 -7.38 3.75 -7.32
C THR A 26 -6.65 4.29 -6.10
N HIS A 27 -7.36 5.04 -5.26
CA HIS A 27 -6.95 5.25 -3.89
C HIS A 27 -6.81 3.84 -3.33
N ALA A 28 -5.63 3.24 -3.49
CA ALA A 28 -5.30 1.98 -2.87
C ALA A 28 -5.41 2.27 -1.38
N GLU A 29 -6.41 1.67 -0.75
CA GLU A 29 -6.61 1.83 0.68
C GLU A 29 -5.26 1.50 1.34
N PRO A 30 -4.73 2.37 2.21
CA PRO A 30 -3.45 2.12 2.83
C PRO A 30 -3.49 0.77 3.55
N PRO A 31 -2.44 -0.06 3.44
CA PRO A 31 -2.42 -1.38 4.06
C PRO A 31 -2.65 -1.25 5.58
N LYS A 32 -3.46 -2.14 6.13
CA LYS A 32 -3.80 -2.13 7.55
C LYS A 32 -2.65 -2.72 8.37
N LEU A 33 -2.08 -1.91 9.24
CA LEU A 33 -0.94 -2.29 10.09
C LEU A 33 -1.39 -2.46 11.53
N PHE A 34 -1.12 -3.64 12.10
CA PHE A 34 -1.22 -3.85 13.53
C PHE A 34 0.18 -3.85 14.16
N LEU A 35 0.37 -2.95 15.13
CA LEU A 35 1.61 -2.83 15.90
C LEU A 35 1.47 -3.58 17.22
N ASN A 36 2.18 -4.70 17.35
CA ASN A 36 2.31 -5.43 18.60
C ASN A 36 3.58 -4.98 19.32
N CYS A 37 3.39 -4.15 20.34
CA CYS A 37 4.48 -3.64 21.18
C CYS A 37 4.20 -4.00 22.65
N PRO A 38 4.72 -5.14 23.14
CA PRO A 38 4.58 -5.51 24.54
C PRO A 38 5.37 -4.58 25.49
N GLY A 39 6.45 -3.97 25.00
CA GLY A 39 7.27 -2.98 25.72
C GLY A 39 7.10 -1.55 25.22
N ASN A 40 8.00 -0.65 25.62
CA ASN A 40 8.01 0.73 25.10
C ASN A 40 8.66 0.77 23.71
N CYS A 41 7.83 0.85 22.67
CA CYS A 41 8.28 0.94 21.28
C CYS A 41 8.04 2.33 20.64
N PHE A 42 7.75 3.36 21.44
CA PHE A 42 7.33 4.68 20.96
C PHE A 42 6.10 4.60 20.04
N GLN A 43 5.11 3.79 20.41
CA GLN A 43 3.97 3.45 19.55
C GLN A 43 3.24 4.70 19.02
N ASP A 44 3.11 5.75 19.82
CA ASP A 44 2.46 7.00 19.39
C ASP A 44 3.26 7.73 18.31
N PHE A 45 4.59 7.81 18.47
CA PHE A 45 5.48 8.38 17.45
C PHE A 45 5.41 7.57 16.16
N VAL A 46 5.48 6.23 16.26
CA VAL A 46 5.37 5.34 15.08
C VAL A 46 4.03 5.56 14.36
N LYS A 47 2.93 5.75 15.11
CA LYS A 47 1.62 6.05 14.52
C LYS A 47 1.55 7.39 13.81
N THR A 48 2.25 8.41 14.33
CA THR A 48 2.28 9.74 13.72
C THR A 48 3.14 9.77 12.46
N GLU A 49 4.29 9.09 12.45
CA GLU A 49 5.24 9.15 11.35
C GLU A 49 4.94 8.17 10.20
N LEU A 50 4.27 7.05 10.48
CA LEU A 50 3.92 6.05 9.46
C LEU A 50 2.57 6.35 8.77
N SER A 51 2.48 7.50 8.10
CA SER A 51 1.25 7.96 7.40
C SER A 51 0.82 7.12 6.20
N LEU A 52 1.66 6.18 5.75
CA LEU A 52 1.40 5.28 4.63
C LEU A 52 0.51 4.07 5.01
N PHE A 53 0.29 3.84 6.30
CA PHE A 53 -0.48 2.69 6.81
C PHE A 53 -1.73 3.17 7.56
N ASP A 54 -2.81 2.40 7.46
CA ASP A 54 -3.95 2.53 8.38
C ASP A 54 -3.67 1.67 9.63
N ILE A 55 -3.47 2.30 10.79
CA ILE A 55 -3.07 1.58 11.99
C ILE A 55 -4.29 1.10 12.76
N VAL A 56 -4.47 -0.22 12.78
CA VAL A 56 -5.61 -0.88 13.42
C VAL A 56 -5.28 -1.33 14.84
N ARG A 57 -6.31 -1.43 15.68
CA ARG A 57 -6.19 -1.92 17.07
C ARG A 57 -6.32 -3.43 17.21
N ASP A 58 -6.93 -4.09 16.24
CA ASP A 58 -7.18 -5.54 16.25
C ASP A 58 -6.34 -6.20 15.16
N GLN A 59 -5.56 -7.20 15.54
CA GLN A 59 -4.71 -7.98 14.64
C GLN A 59 -5.49 -8.69 13.52
N VAL A 60 -6.78 -9.00 13.73
CA VAL A 60 -7.62 -9.68 12.73
C VAL A 60 -7.97 -8.75 11.57
N GLN A 61 -7.94 -7.43 11.79
CA GLN A 61 -8.20 -6.42 10.75
C GLN A 61 -6.94 -6.07 9.96
N ALA A 62 -5.78 -6.62 10.31
CA ALA A 62 -4.50 -6.22 9.77
C ALA A 62 -4.11 -7.02 8.52
N ASP A 63 -3.64 -6.31 7.49
CA ASP A 63 -2.93 -6.92 6.37
C ASP A 63 -1.49 -7.27 6.77
N ILE A 64 -0.90 -6.46 7.65
CA ILE A 64 0.48 -6.57 8.14
C ILE A 64 0.48 -6.50 9.66
N GLN A 65 1.16 -7.43 10.32
CA GLN A 65 1.41 -7.38 11.76
C GLN A 65 2.91 -7.24 12.00
N VAL A 66 3.28 -6.32 12.89
CA VAL A 66 4.69 -6.14 13.29
C VAL A 66 4.80 -6.33 14.79
N LEU A 67 5.62 -7.30 15.19
CA LEU A 67 6.05 -7.48 16.57
C LEU A 67 7.36 -6.73 16.79
N VAL A 68 7.36 -5.82 17.76
CA VAL A 68 8.53 -5.04 18.18
C VAL A 68 8.96 -5.50 19.56
N ILE A 69 10.17 -6.06 19.66
CA ILE A 69 10.78 -6.44 20.93
C ILE A 69 11.98 -5.52 21.16
N ASP A 70 12.02 -4.86 22.32
CA ASP A 70 13.20 -4.16 22.81
C ASP A 70 13.95 -5.01 23.83
N ALA A 71 15.28 -4.92 23.82
CA ALA A 71 16.15 -5.50 24.82
C ALA A 71 17.30 -4.54 25.13
N ASP A 72 17.77 -4.53 26.37
CA ASP A 72 19.00 -3.80 26.71
C ASP A 72 20.21 -4.51 26.09
N ASN A 73 21.11 -3.73 25.50
CA ASN A 73 22.39 -4.24 25.04
C ASN A 73 23.48 -4.04 26.11
N ALA A 74 24.58 -4.78 25.98
CA ALA A 74 25.68 -4.76 26.96
C ALA A 74 26.41 -3.41 27.06
N GLY A 75 26.17 -2.47 26.13
CA GLY A 75 26.76 -1.14 26.10
C GLY A 75 25.84 -0.04 26.64
N GLY A 76 24.68 -0.38 27.22
CA GLY A 76 23.72 0.59 27.75
C GLY A 76 22.79 1.21 26.70
N GLY A 77 22.76 0.67 25.48
CA GLY A 77 21.78 1.00 24.45
C GLY A 77 20.63 0.00 24.36
N LYS A 78 19.77 0.18 23.37
CA LYS A 78 18.66 -0.72 23.06
C LYS A 78 18.93 -1.52 21.78
N LEU A 79 18.53 -2.78 21.77
CA LEU A 79 18.41 -3.63 20.59
C LEU A 79 16.92 -3.77 20.27
N TYR A 80 16.53 -3.44 19.04
CA TYR A 80 15.17 -3.62 18.56
C TYR A 80 15.12 -4.76 17.57
N THR A 81 14.23 -5.72 17.82
CA THR A 81 13.89 -6.79 16.87
C THR A 81 12.52 -6.53 16.29
N LEU A 82 12.44 -6.46 14.96
CA LEU A 82 11.20 -6.32 14.21
C LEU A 82 10.87 -7.63 13.52
N THR A 83 9.72 -8.21 13.83
CA THR A 83 9.21 -9.42 13.16
C THR A 83 7.94 -9.10 12.41
N PHE A 84 7.91 -9.45 11.12
CA PHE A 84 6.81 -9.14 10.21
C PHE A 84 5.99 -10.41 9.92
N TYR A 85 4.68 -10.29 10.04
CA TYR A 85 3.72 -11.31 9.65
C TYR A 85 2.73 -10.71 8.65
N TRP A 86 2.37 -11.49 7.64
CA TRP A 86 1.48 -11.07 6.56
C TRP A 86 0.25 -11.97 6.59
N SER A 87 -0.95 -11.40 6.56
CA SER A 87 -2.20 -12.19 6.60
C SER A 87 -2.71 -12.58 5.22
N LYS A 88 -2.27 -11.89 4.16
CA LYS A 88 -2.59 -12.20 2.75
C LYS A 88 -1.33 -12.27 1.90
N LEU A 89 -1.28 -13.24 0.99
CA LEU A 89 -0.34 -13.27 -0.13
C LEU A 89 -0.90 -12.31 -1.20
N PHE A 90 -0.07 -11.36 -1.63
CA PHE A 90 -0.38 -10.39 -2.68
C PHE A 90 -0.69 -11.07 -4.02
#